data_AF-A0A179UXE9-F1
#
_entry.id   AF-A0A179UXE9-F1
#
_cell.length_a   1.000
_cell.length_b   1.000
_cell.length_c   1.000
_cell.angle_alpha   90.00
_cell.angle_beta   90.00
_cell.angle_gamma   90.00
#
_symmetry.space_group_name_H-M   'P 1'
#
loop_
_entity.id
_entity.type
_entity.pdbx_description
1 polymer ?
#
loop_
_entity_poly.entity_id
_entity_poly.type
_entity_poly.pdbx_seq_one_letter_code
_entity_poly.pdbx_strand_id
1 'polypeptide(L)'
;MDPQQPTSRALQARINTNVAQLLQRFENIMATATVDNTSFTSTAIETYQLDVESTALIRAAEDILSLTRTMKEAWLFGKLDTLGEDERDVQRREGLERDAQAVKNAIEKGGVLSME
;
A
#
# COMPACT_ATOMS: atom_id res chain seq x y z
N MET A 1 1.56 -6.16 -15.79
CA MET A 1 1.39 -5.81 -14.37
C MET A 1 2.77 -5.84 -13.74
N ASP A 2 3.29 -4.70 -13.30
CA ASP A 2 4.61 -4.63 -12.67
C ASP A 2 4.56 -5.32 -11.30
N PRO A 3 5.47 -6.27 -10.98
CA PRO A 3 5.42 -7.03 -9.73
C PRO A 3 5.57 -6.19 -8.45
N GLN A 4 5.97 -4.92 -8.59
CA GLN A 4 6.32 -4.04 -7.47
C GLN A 4 5.19 -3.11 -7.00
N GLN A 5 4.03 -3.08 -7.68
CA GLN A 5 2.95 -2.19 -7.25
C GLN A 5 2.16 -2.79 -6.07
N PRO A 6 2.08 -2.09 -4.93
CA PRO A 6 1.26 -2.54 -3.80
C PRO A 6 -0.22 -2.52 -4.20
N THR A 7 -0.87 -3.68 -4.16
CA THR A 7 -2.31 -3.82 -4.44
C THR A 7 -3.13 -3.28 -3.28
N SER A 8 -4.37 -2.87 -3.53
CA SER A 8 -5.32 -2.44 -2.49
C SER A 8 -5.46 -3.48 -1.37
N ARG A 9 -5.50 -4.77 -1.72
CA ARG A 9 -5.56 -5.88 -0.77
C ARG A 9 -4.31 -5.97 0.11
N ALA A 10 -3.12 -5.77 -0.47
CA ALA A 10 -1.86 -5.78 0.28
C ALA A 10 -1.78 -4.58 1.25
N LEU A 11 -2.23 -3.40 0.83
CA LEU A 11 -2.32 -2.23 1.69
C LEU A 11 -3.31 -2.45 2.84
N GLN A 12 -4.50 -2.98 2.56
CA GLN A 12 -5.49 -3.29 3.59
C GLN A 12 -4.96 -4.31 4.61
N ALA A 13 -4.26 -5.35 4.15
CA ALA A 13 -3.64 -6.32 5.03
C ALA A 13 -2.60 -5.68 5.96
N ARG A 14 -1.76 -4.77 5.42
CA ARG A 14 -0.80 -4.00 6.22
C ARG A 14 -1.47 -3.09 7.24
N ILE A 15 -2.55 -2.39 6.86
CA ILE A 15 -3.33 -1.56 7.80
C ILE A 15 -3.82 -2.42 8.97
N ASN A 16 -4.48 -3.55 8.67
CA ASN A 16 -5.03 -4.42 9.69
C ASN A 16 -3.95 -4.97 10.62
N THR A 17 -2.80 -5.40 10.08
CA THR A 17 -1.67 -5.88 10.88
C THR A 17 -1.12 -4.79 11.79
N ASN A 18 -0.90 -3.58 11.27
CA ASN A 18 -0.32 -2.50 12.08
C ASN A 18 -1.28 -2.04 13.19
N VAL A 19 -2.59 -1.96 12.91
CA VAL A 19 -3.61 -1.64 13.92
C VAL A 19 -3.67 -2.72 14.99
N ALA A 20 -3.69 -4.00 14.59
CA ALA A 20 -3.70 -5.11 15.54
C ALA A 20 -2.44 -5.11 16.43
N GLN A 21 -1.27 -4.82 15.86
CA GLN A 21 -0.04 -4.69 16.64
C GLN A 21 -0.13 -3.54 17.65
N LEU A 22 -0.60 -2.36 17.24
CA LEU A 22 -0.73 -1.20 18.12
C LEU A 22 -1.64 -1.52 19.32
N LEU A 23 -2.79 -2.12 19.06
CA LEU A 23 -3.74 -2.54 20.10
C LEU A 23 -3.13 -3.60 21.03
N GLN A 24 -2.47 -4.61 20.47
CA GLN A 24 -1.83 -5.67 21.26
C GLN A 24 -0.76 -5.13 22.21
N ARG A 25 0.08 -4.19 21.76
CA ARG A 25 1.10 -3.58 22.62
C ARG A 25 0.48 -2.77 23.76
N PHE A 26 -0.59 -2.03 23.46
CA PHE A 26 -1.32 -1.29 24.48
C PHE A 26 -1.99 -2.21 25.50
N GLU A 27 -2.63 -3.29 25.05
CA GLU A 27 -3.22 -4.31 25.92
C GLU A 27 -2.17 -4.97 26.82
N ASN A 28 -0.99 -5.30 26.28
CA ASN A 28 0.11 -5.86 27.07
C ASN A 28 0.59 -4.89 28.15
N ILE A 29 0.73 -3.60 27.84
CA ILE A 29 1.09 -2.56 28.82
C ILE A 29 0.06 -2.50 29.95
N MET A 30 -1.23 -2.48 29.61
CA MET A 30 -2.31 -2.47 30.59
C MET A 30 -2.34 -3.74 31.44
N ALA A 31 -2.08 -4.90 30.84
CA ALA A 31 -1.99 -6.16 31.55
C ALA A 31 -0.85 -6.15 32.57
N THR A 32 0.35 -5.69 32.20
CA THR A 32 1.50 -5.59 33.11
C THR A 32 1.27 -4.53 34.20
N ALA A 33 0.69 -3.38 33.87
CA ALA A 33 0.50 -2.27 34.81
C ALA A 33 -0.58 -2.53 35.88
N THR A 34 -1.46 -3.51 35.66
CA THR A 34 -2.54 -3.86 36.60
C THR A 34 -2.18 -5.02 37.53
N VAL A 35 -0.99 -5.61 37.37
CA VAL A 35 -0.48 -6.66 38.26
C VAL A 35 -0.14 -6.05 39.61
N ASP A 36 -0.82 -6.51 40.67
CA ASP A 36 -0.47 -6.17 42.04
C ASP A 36 0.46 -7.26 42.61
N ASN A 37 1.77 -6.98 42.59
CA ASN A 37 2.79 -7.86 43.14
C ASN A 37 3.82 -7.07 43.96
N THR A 38 4.02 -7.45 45.21
CA THR A 38 4.90 -6.76 46.16
C THR A 38 6.35 -7.24 46.11
N SER A 39 6.66 -8.25 45.27
CA SER A 39 8.02 -8.76 45.10
C SER A 39 8.86 -7.83 44.23
N PHE A 40 9.99 -7.36 44.77
CA PHE A 40 10.96 -6.54 44.02
C PHE A 40 11.42 -7.20 42.72
N THR A 41 11.55 -8.53 42.69
CA THR A 41 11.90 -9.26 41.48
C THR A 41 10.79 -9.20 40.42
N SER A 42 9.51 -9.25 40.84
CA SER A 42 8.37 -9.11 39.92
C SER A 42 8.32 -7.70 39.36
N THR A 43 8.45 -6.69 40.21
CA THR A 43 8.47 -5.28 39.79
C THR A 43 9.57 -4.98 38.78
N ALA A 44 10.77 -5.56 38.96
CA ALA A 44 11.87 -5.39 38.00
C ALA A 44 11.54 -6.01 36.63
N ILE A 45 10.90 -7.18 36.61
CA ILE A 45 10.45 -7.84 35.38
C ILE A 45 9.34 -7.03 34.70
N GLU A 46 8.35 -6.58 35.45
CA GLU A 46 7.24 -5.76 34.97
C GLU A 46 7.73 -4.44 34.37
N THR A 47 8.67 -3.77 35.05
CA THR A 47 9.30 -2.53 34.54
C THR A 47 9.99 -2.77 33.20
N TYR A 48 10.77 -3.85 33.09
CA TYR A 48 11.41 -4.22 31.82
C TYR A 48 10.38 -4.52 30.72
N GLN A 49 9.28 -5.22 31.05
CA GLN A 49 8.20 -5.51 30.11
C GLN A 49 7.53 -4.23 29.61
N LEU A 50 7.25 -3.28 30.51
CA LEU A 50 6.68 -1.98 30.13
C LEU A 50 7.58 -1.23 29.15
N ASP A 51 8.90 -1.23 29.35
CA ASP A 51 9.85 -0.59 28.43
C ASP A 51 9.88 -1.26 27.05
N VAL A 52 9.86 -2.59 27.02
CA VAL A 52 9.84 -3.37 25.77
C VAL A 52 8.55 -3.11 24.99
N GLU A 53 7.39 -3.20 25.64
CA GLU A 53 6.10 -2.99 25.00
C GLU A 53 5.91 -1.53 24.58
N SER A 54 6.42 -0.57 25.34
CA SER A 54 6.41 0.86 24.96
C SER A 54 7.25 1.13 23.71
N THR A 55 8.45 0.55 23.65
CA THR A 55 9.31 0.65 22.46
C THR A 55 8.65 -0.01 21.24
N ALA A 56 8.03 -1.17 21.43
CA ALA A 56 7.31 -1.87 20.38
C ALA A 56 6.06 -1.10 19.91
N LEU A 57 5.36 -0.41 20.81
CA LEU A 57 4.22 0.46 20.49
C LEU A 57 4.66 1.63 19.61
N ILE A 58 5.78 2.29 19.95
CA ILE A 58 6.35 3.36 19.13
C ILE A 58 6.68 2.85 17.72
N ARG A 59 7.33 1.69 17.61
CA ARG A 59 7.64 1.07 16.30
C ARG A 59 6.38 0.78 15.48
N ALA A 60 5.33 0.24 16.11
CA ALA A 60 4.06 -0.02 15.42
C ALA A 60 3.43 1.29 14.90
N ALA A 61 3.55 2.39 15.64
CA ALA A 61 3.11 3.72 15.18
C ALA A 61 3.97 4.24 14.01
N GLU A 62 5.29 4.06 14.05
CA GLU A 62 6.21 4.40 12.96
C GLU A 62 5.88 3.61 11.68
N ASP A 63 5.52 2.32 11.80
CA ASP A 63 5.11 1.49 10.68
C ASP A 63 3.81 1.99 10.02
N ILE A 64 2.85 2.49 10.81
CA ILE A 64 1.65 3.15 10.29
C ILE A 64 2.04 4.42 9.53
N LEU A 65 2.89 5.27 10.11
CA LEU A 65 3.34 6.50 9.46
C LEU A 65 4.06 6.21 8.14
N SER A 66 4.97 5.22 8.14
CA SER A 66 5.66 4.73 6.95
C SER A 66 4.68 4.24 5.88
N LEU A 67 3.65 3.47 6.27
CA LEU A 67 2.60 3.04 5.37
C LEU A 67 1.83 4.21 4.76
N THR A 68 1.45 5.22 5.56
CA THR A 68 0.76 6.41 5.02
C THR A 68 1.64 7.18 4.04
N ARG A 69 2.96 7.24 4.26
CA ARG A 69 3.91 7.83 3.32
C ARG A 69 3.93 7.05 2.02
N THR A 70 4.05 5.72 2.06
CA THR A 70 4.00 4.87 0.86
C THR A 70 2.68 5.02 0.10
N MET A 71 1.55 5.12 0.79
CA MET A 71 0.25 5.36 0.16
C MET A 71 0.18 6.71 -0.54
N LYS A 72 0.69 7.77 0.10
CA LYS A 72 0.79 9.12 -0.50
C LYS A 72 1.73 9.14 -1.70
N GLU A 73 2.89 8.50 -1.60
CA GLU A 73 3.84 8.38 -2.71
C GLU A 73 3.24 7.57 -3.87
N ALA A 74 2.54 6.48 -3.58
CA ALA A 74 1.82 5.71 -4.59
C ALA A 74 0.71 6.52 -5.26
N TRP A 75 0.03 7.40 -4.52
CA TRP A 75 -1.01 8.29 -5.06
C TRP A 75 -0.42 9.44 -5.89
N LEU A 76 0.65 10.08 -5.43
CA LEU A 76 1.28 11.24 -6.09
C LEU A 76 2.15 10.85 -7.29
N PHE A 77 2.87 9.73 -7.20
CA PHE A 77 3.96 9.37 -8.12
C PHE A 77 3.80 7.97 -8.72
N GLY A 78 2.94 7.13 -8.16
CA GLY A 78 2.68 5.77 -8.65
C GLY A 78 1.38 5.68 -9.44
N LYS A 79 1.16 4.54 -10.12
CA LYS A 79 -0.18 4.20 -10.65
C LYS A 79 -1.06 3.60 -9.55
N LEU A 80 -1.24 4.29 -8.43
CA LEU A 80 -2.32 3.92 -7.52
C LEU A 80 -3.62 4.31 -8.23
N ASP A 81 -4.16 3.37 -9.00
CA ASP A 81 -5.33 3.53 -9.85
C ASP A 81 -6.57 3.75 -8.95
N THR A 82 -6.74 4.99 -8.54
CA THR A 82 -7.82 5.45 -7.67
C THR A 82 -8.75 6.43 -8.38
N LEU A 83 -8.37 6.89 -9.56
CA LEU A 83 -9.09 7.89 -10.34
C LEU A 83 -9.64 7.33 -11.67
N GLY A 84 -9.38 6.06 -12.01
CA GLY A 84 -9.70 5.52 -13.33
C GLY A 84 -8.82 6.13 -14.42
N GLU A 85 -9.06 5.76 -15.68
CA GLU A 85 -8.34 6.35 -16.81
C GLU A 85 -8.73 7.82 -16.98
N ASP A 86 -7.75 8.72 -17.17
CA ASP A 86 -8.03 10.13 -17.54
C ASP A 86 -8.86 10.11 -18.83
N GLU A 87 -10.00 10.81 -18.84
CA GLU A 87 -10.89 10.91 -20.00
C GLU A 87 -10.14 11.32 -21.28
N ARG A 88 -9.07 12.11 -21.13
CA ARG A 88 -8.18 12.52 -22.22
C ARG A 88 -7.29 11.38 -22.71
N ASP A 89 -6.83 10.50 -21.82
CA ASP A 89 -6.05 9.32 -22.21
C ASP A 89 -6.94 8.27 -22.89
N VAL A 90 -8.19 8.12 -22.44
CA VAL A 90 -9.21 7.30 -23.13
C VAL A 90 -9.47 7.83 -24.53
N GLN A 91 -9.77 9.13 -24.65
CA GLN A 91 -10.02 9.78 -25.95
C GLN A 91 -8.80 9.69 -26.88
N ARG A 92 -7.58 9.86 -26.35
CA ARG A 92 -6.34 9.71 -27.12
C ARG A 92 -6.19 8.27 -27.64
N ARG A 93 -6.43 7.26 -26.80
CA ARG A 93 -6.33 5.86 -27.18
C ARG A 93 -7.36 5.49 -28.25
N GLU A 94 -8.61 5.89 -28.08
CA GLU A 94 -9.66 5.67 -29.07
C GLU A 94 -9.35 6.35 -30.41
N GLY A 95 -8.79 7.57 -30.37
CA GLY A 95 -8.34 8.27 -31.57
C GLY A 95 -7.23 7.50 -32.31
N LEU A 96 -6.20 7.08 -31.57
CA LEU A 96 -5.09 6.29 -32.12
C LEU A 96 -5.55 4.95 -32.70
N GLU A 97 -6.50 4.26 -32.06
CA GLU A 97 -7.08 3.02 -32.60
C GLU A 97 -7.86 3.27 -33.90
N ARG A 98 -8.64 4.36 -33.98
CA ARG A 98 -9.32 4.74 -35.22
C ARG A 98 -8.35 5.07 -36.34
N ASP A 99 -7.28 5.82 -36.03
CA ASP A 99 -6.25 6.18 -37.00
C ASP A 99 -5.50 4.93 -37.49
N ALA A 100 -5.13 4.01 -36.59
CA ALA A 100 -4.50 2.75 -36.94
C ALA A 100 -5.41 1.90 -37.86
N GLN A 101 -6.71 1.84 -37.57
CA GLN A 101 -7.67 1.12 -38.40
C GLN A 101 -7.85 1.79 -39.78
N ALA A 102 -7.85 3.12 -39.84
CA ALA A 102 -7.90 3.85 -41.10
C ALA A 102 -6.66 3.58 -41.97
N VAL A 103 -5.47 3.57 -41.37
CA VAL A 103 -4.21 3.21 -42.04
C VAL A 103 -4.25 1.77 -42.55
N LYS A 104 -4.68 0.82 -41.71
CA LYS A 104 -4.84 -0.59 -42.11
C LYS A 104 -5.75 -0.73 -43.32
N ASN A 105 -6.94 -0.12 -43.28
CA ASN A 105 -7.90 -0.17 -44.38
C ASN A 105 -7.37 0.48 -45.67
N ALA A 106 -6.57 1.55 -45.54
CA ALA A 106 -5.94 2.21 -46.68
C ALA A 106 -4.85 1.35 -47.32
N ILE A 107 -4.06 0.62 -46.51
CA ILE A 107 -3.08 -0.35 -47.00
C ILE A 107 -3.78 -1.51 -47.72
N GLU A 108 -4.85 -2.05 -47.14
CA GLU A 108 -5.63 -3.15 -47.75
C GLU A 108 -6.31 -2.74 -49.06
N LYS A 109 -6.86 -1.52 -49.15
CA LYS A 109 -7.50 -1.00 -50.38
C LYS A 109 -6.49 -0.47 -51.41
N GLY A 110 -5.34 0.00 -50.97
CA GLY A 110 -4.34 0.65 -51.81
C GLY A 110 -3.44 -0.33 -52.57
N GLY A 111 -3.51 -1.64 -52.31
CA GLY A 111 -2.74 -2.64 -53.07
C GLY A 111 -1.22 -2.44 -53.00
N VAL A 112 -0.70 -1.81 -51.94
CA VAL A 112 0.73 -1.44 -51.81
C VAL A 112 1.64 -2.67 -51.59
N LEU A 113 1.08 -3.88 -51.57
CA LEU A 113 1.82 -5.15 -51.54
C LEU A 113 1.79 -5.93 -52.87
N SER A 114 1.30 -5.36 -53.98
CA SER A 114 1.54 -5.93 -55.32
C SER A 114 2.79 -5.28 -55.94
N MET A 115 3.96 -5.56 -55.35
CA MET A 115 5.24 -5.41 -56.03
C MET A 115 5.94 -6.78 -56.03
N GLU A 116 5.50 -7.64 -56.94
CA GLU A 116 6.31 -8.61 -57.69
C GLU A 116 5.77 -8.68 -59.11
#